data_AF-A0A7V8ZJ72-F1
#
_entry.id   AF-A0A7V8ZJ72-F1
#
_cell.length_a   1.000
_cell.length_b   1.000
_cell.length_c   1.000
_cell.angle_alpha   90.00
_cell.angle_beta   90.00
_cell.angle_gamma   90.00
#
_symmetry.space_group_name_H-M   'P 1'
#
loop_
_entity.id
_entity.type
_entity.pdbx_description
1 polymer ?
#
loop_
_entity_poly.entity_id
_entity_poly.type
_entity_poly.pdbx_seq_one_letter_code
_entity_poly.pdbx_strand_id
1 'polypeptide(L)'
;AAVLLLVVVLATQVLGGGSDEPDRAAQPTDTGNTIVPPEDTTTAATPPAVDPADTQVFVLNGTTQNGIAAEFAKTLETAGYVSAGTGNAPVSTVQATEVFYAEGKKRGATAVARELGVKSTDVKQADANVTALAQGADVIVQIGADKATP
;
A
#
# COMPACT_ATOMS: atom_id res chain seq x y z
N ALA A 1 -22.50 23.06 16.96
CA ALA A 1 -22.30 22.43 18.27
C ALA A 1 -21.95 20.96 18.01
N ALA A 2 -20.91 20.34 18.56
CA ALA A 2 -20.07 20.65 19.72
C ALA A 2 -18.60 20.26 19.47
N VAL A 3 -17.69 21.04 20.05
CA VAL A 3 -16.25 20.80 20.18
C VAL A 3 -16.03 20.14 21.54
N LEU A 4 -15.19 19.11 21.62
CA LEU A 4 -14.74 18.53 22.88
C LEU A 4 -13.21 18.58 22.94
N LEU A 5 -12.74 19.65 23.58
CA LEU A 5 -11.40 19.83 24.11
C LEU A 5 -11.25 18.99 25.37
N LEU A 6 -10.14 18.25 25.49
CA LEU A 6 -9.63 17.81 26.77
C LEU A 6 -8.18 18.29 26.91
N VAL A 7 -7.99 19.25 27.81
CA VAL A 7 -6.71 19.79 28.24
C VAL A 7 -6.43 19.20 29.62
N VAL A 8 -5.26 18.59 29.79
CA VAL A 8 -4.66 18.36 31.12
C VAL A 8 -3.20 18.80 31.04
N VAL A 9 -2.83 19.70 31.96
CA VAL A 9 -1.54 20.39 32.09
C VAL A 9 -0.89 19.95 33.41
N LEU A 10 0.44 20.17 33.50
CA LEU A 10 1.32 20.28 34.68
C LEU A 10 2.11 18.98 35.00
N ALA A 11 3.42 18.98 35.30
CA ALA A 11 4.30 20.03 35.85
C ALA A 11 5.80 19.79 35.53
N THR A 12 6.59 20.81 35.85
CA THR A 12 8.03 21.11 35.63
C THR A 12 9.03 20.45 36.59
N GLN A 13 10.28 20.22 36.12
CA GLN A 13 11.58 20.47 36.82
C GLN A 13 12.67 20.57 35.72
N VAL A 14 13.51 21.60 35.54
CA VAL A 14 14.52 22.29 36.38
C VAL A 14 15.90 21.60 36.42
N LEU A 15 16.85 22.26 35.72
CA LEU A 15 18.30 22.45 35.93
C LEU A 15 19.35 21.32 35.67
N GLY A 16 20.36 21.72 34.90
CA GLY A 16 21.71 21.13 34.78
C GLY A 16 22.09 20.93 33.30
N GLY A 17 22.93 21.71 32.61
CA GLY A 17 24.05 22.53 33.05
C GLY A 17 25.35 21.73 32.89
N GLY A 18 26.16 22.01 31.86
CA GLY A 18 27.52 21.47 31.76
C GLY A 18 28.03 21.33 30.31
N SER A 19 29.04 22.13 30.01
CA SER A 19 29.74 22.32 28.75
C SER A 19 30.85 21.29 28.48
N ASP A 20 31.49 21.43 27.32
CA ASP A 20 32.89 21.05 27.00
C ASP A 20 33.13 19.67 26.35
N GLU A 21 33.27 19.67 25.02
CA GLU A 21 34.23 18.80 24.33
C GLU A 21 35.66 19.28 24.67
N PRO A 22 36.59 18.36 24.91
CA PRO A 22 37.66 18.23 23.92
C PRO A 22 38.06 16.78 23.63
N ASP A 23 38.55 16.58 22.40
CA ASP A 23 39.35 15.44 21.95
C ASP A 23 40.38 14.97 23.00
N ARG A 24 40.50 13.64 23.19
CA ARG A 24 41.77 12.88 23.04
C ARG A 24 41.74 11.48 23.70
N ALA A 25 41.85 10.49 22.82
CA ALA A 25 42.62 9.24 22.92
C ALA A 25 42.32 8.17 24.00
N ALA A 26 42.58 6.94 23.55
CA ALA A 26 42.93 5.72 24.29
C ALA A 26 41.77 4.77 24.69
N GLN A 27 41.60 3.76 23.85
CA GLN A 27 41.23 2.40 24.27
C GLN A 27 42.46 1.79 24.98
N PRO A 28 42.37 1.01 26.10
CA PRO A 28 41.80 -0.35 26.06
C PRO A 28 41.10 -0.90 27.33
N THR A 29 40.24 -1.91 27.09
CA THR A 29 39.86 -3.09 27.91
C THR A 29 39.68 -2.95 29.43
N ASP A 30 38.48 -3.24 29.95
CA ASP A 30 38.11 -4.51 30.62
C ASP A 30 36.83 -4.35 31.48
N THR A 31 35.95 -5.36 31.39
CA THR A 31 34.86 -5.79 32.29
C THR A 31 34.23 -4.78 33.25
N GLY A 32 32.99 -4.38 32.93
CA GLY A 32 32.08 -3.71 33.86
C GLY A 32 30.62 -3.96 33.48
N ASN A 33 30.00 -4.93 34.15
CA ASN A 33 28.60 -5.33 33.99
C ASN A 33 27.67 -4.15 34.31
N THR A 34 27.26 -3.37 33.31
CA THR A 34 26.11 -2.45 33.42
C THR A 34 24.98 -3.07 32.63
N ILE A 35 24.07 -3.75 33.34
CA ILE A 35 22.76 -4.12 32.80
C ILE A 35 22.00 -2.80 32.66
N VAL A 36 22.12 -2.17 31.49
CA VAL A 36 21.11 -1.23 31.02
C VAL A 36 19.92 -2.12 30.67
N PRO A 37 18.74 -1.97 31.29
CA PRO A 37 17.54 -2.63 30.80
C PRO A 37 17.41 -2.28 29.31
N PRO A 38 17.32 -3.25 28.39
CA PRO A 38 16.94 -2.91 27.03
C PRO A 38 15.57 -2.24 27.13
N GLU A 39 15.49 -0.96 26.77
CA GLU A 39 14.21 -0.36 26.48
C GLU A 39 13.64 -1.17 25.32
N ASP A 40 12.67 -2.03 25.63
CA ASP A 40 11.85 -2.80 24.69
C ASP A 40 11.01 -1.82 23.86
N THR A 41 11.67 -1.00 23.05
CA THR A 41 11.08 -0.31 21.93
C THR A 41 10.84 -1.37 20.86
N THR A 42 9.74 -2.10 21.00
CA THR A 42 9.17 -2.89 19.91
C THR A 42 8.79 -1.93 18.79
N THR A 43 9.77 -1.56 17.97
CA THR A 43 9.57 -0.90 16.70
C THR A 43 8.88 -1.93 15.82
N ALA A 44 7.57 -1.76 15.63
CA ALA A 44 6.81 -2.60 14.72
C ALA A 44 7.48 -2.55 13.33
N ALA A 45 8.07 -3.66 12.92
CA ALA A 45 8.74 -3.75 11.63
C ALA A 45 7.70 -3.57 10.51
N THR A 46 7.94 -2.61 9.62
CA THR A 46 7.13 -2.44 8.41
C THR A 46 7.24 -3.71 7.57
N PRO A 47 6.12 -4.34 7.19
CA PRO A 47 6.15 -5.52 6.34
C PRO A 47 6.88 -5.24 5.02
N PRO A 48 7.68 -6.19 4.49
CA PRO A 48 8.41 -6.01 3.24
C PRO A 48 7.46 -5.71 2.08
N ALA A 49 7.87 -4.85 1.15
CA ALA A 49 7.06 -4.47 -0.02
C ALA A 49 6.64 -5.70 -0.85
N VAL A 50 5.48 -5.61 -1.52
CA VAL A 50 5.03 -6.66 -2.46
C VAL A 50 5.85 -6.53 -3.74
N ASP A 51 6.40 -7.64 -4.23
CA ASP A 51 7.02 -7.70 -5.55
C ASP A 51 5.93 -7.69 -6.64
N PRO A 52 5.95 -6.75 -7.60
CA PRO A 52 5.01 -6.75 -8.73
C PRO A 52 4.96 -8.08 -9.49
N ALA A 53 6.09 -8.79 -9.59
CA ALA A 53 6.19 -10.06 -10.32
C ALA A 53 5.39 -11.19 -9.65
N ASP A 54 5.07 -11.07 -8.36
CA ASP A 54 4.26 -12.04 -7.61
C ASP A 54 2.74 -11.77 -7.73
N THR A 55 2.33 -10.75 -8.50
CA THR A 55 0.94 -10.33 -8.60
C THR A 55 0.42 -10.48 -10.04
N GLN A 56 -0.49 -11.43 -10.22
CA GLN A 56 -1.22 -11.61 -11.48
C GLN A 56 -2.42 -10.67 -11.58
N VAL A 57 -2.46 -9.84 -12.62
CA VAL A 57 -3.51 -8.83 -12.80
C VAL A 57 -4.34 -9.10 -14.06
N PHE A 58 -5.65 -9.16 -13.90
CA PHE A 58 -6.59 -9.19 -15.01
C PHE A 58 -7.28 -7.83 -15.16
N VAL A 59 -7.34 -7.28 -16.36
CA VAL A 59 -7.94 -5.96 -16.59
C VAL A 59 -9.26 -6.07 -17.35
N LEU A 60 -10.33 -5.60 -16.73
CA LEU A 60 -11.68 -5.55 -17.29
C LEU A 60 -12.02 -4.13 -17.74
N ASN A 61 -12.54 -4.00 -18.97
CA ASN A 61 -13.09 -2.76 -19.48
C ASN A 61 -14.53 -2.60 -19.00
N GLY A 62 -14.78 -1.68 -18.07
CA GLY A 62 -16.11 -1.29 -17.61
C GLY A 62 -16.72 -0.13 -18.39
N THR A 63 -16.17 0.22 -19.55
CA THR A 63 -16.60 1.38 -20.37
C THR A 63 -17.04 0.97 -21.77
N THR A 64 -17.55 1.91 -22.56
CA THR A 64 -17.87 1.71 -23.98
C THR A 64 -16.68 1.98 -24.91
N GLN A 65 -15.51 2.35 -24.36
CA GLN A 65 -14.35 2.70 -25.16
C GLN A 65 -13.49 1.46 -25.44
N ASN A 66 -13.12 1.26 -26.70
CA ASN A 66 -12.34 0.11 -27.11
C ASN A 66 -10.86 0.26 -26.74
N GLY A 67 -10.20 -0.85 -26.40
CA GLY A 67 -8.75 -0.90 -26.20
C GLY A 67 -8.25 -0.49 -24.81
N ILE A 68 -9.09 0.14 -23.97
CA ILE A 68 -8.69 0.64 -22.65
C ILE A 68 -8.11 -0.47 -21.75
N ALA A 69 -8.73 -1.64 -21.69
CA ALA A 69 -8.20 -2.71 -20.85
C ALA A 69 -6.79 -3.15 -21.29
N ALA A 70 -6.51 -3.16 -22.59
CA ALA A 70 -5.19 -3.50 -23.12
C ALA A 70 -4.15 -2.42 -22.80
N GLU A 71 -4.55 -1.14 -22.86
CA GLU A 71 -3.68 -0.03 -22.47
C GLU A 71 -3.28 -0.09 -21.00
N PHE A 72 -4.25 -0.28 -20.10
CA PHE A 72 -3.97 -0.39 -18.67
C PHE A 72 -3.20 -1.67 -18.32
N ALA A 73 -3.46 -2.78 -19.01
CA ALA A 73 -2.66 -4.00 -18.86
C ALA A 73 -1.19 -3.73 -19.23
N LYS A 74 -0.93 -3.04 -20.34
CA LYS A 74 0.43 -2.67 -20.75
C LYS A 74 1.12 -1.74 -19.75
N THR A 75 0.40 -0.79 -19.16
CA THR A 75 0.93 0.08 -18.10
C THR A 75 1.37 -0.76 -16.90
N LEU A 76 0.56 -1.72 -16.47
CA LEU A 76 0.89 -2.61 -15.36
C LEU A 76 2.04 -3.58 -15.70
N GLU A 77 2.08 -4.12 -16.91
CA GLU A 77 3.20 -4.94 -17.39
C GLU A 77 4.52 -4.13 -17.37
N THR A 78 4.47 -2.87 -17.79
CA THR A 78 5.63 -1.96 -17.74
C THR A 78 6.10 -1.69 -16.30
N ALA A 79 5.17 -1.68 -15.35
CA ALA A 79 5.45 -1.58 -13.92
C ALA A 79 5.91 -2.92 -13.28
N GLY A 80 6.00 -3.99 -14.06
CA GLY A 80 6.52 -5.30 -13.62
C GLY A 80 5.46 -6.29 -13.13
N TYR A 81 4.16 -5.96 -13.25
CA TYR A 81 3.08 -6.90 -12.91
C TYR A 81 2.93 -7.99 -13.98
N VAL A 82 2.47 -9.17 -13.56
CA VAL A 82 2.18 -10.27 -14.49
C VAL A 82 0.76 -10.11 -15.03
N SER A 83 0.62 -10.00 -16.34
CA SER A 83 -0.69 -9.93 -17.00
C SER A 83 -1.36 -11.31 -17.01
N ALA A 84 -2.53 -11.40 -16.39
CA ALA A 84 -3.40 -12.57 -16.46
C ALA A 84 -4.38 -12.49 -17.65
N GLY A 85 -4.42 -11.35 -18.35
CA GLY A 85 -5.26 -11.11 -19.51
C GLY A 85 -6.14 -9.87 -19.39
N THR A 86 -6.93 -9.66 -20.44
CA THR A 86 -7.89 -8.57 -20.52
C THR A 86 -9.26 -9.06 -20.95
N GLY A 87 -10.31 -8.30 -20.63
CA GLY A 87 -11.68 -8.60 -21.00
C GLY A 87 -12.60 -7.41 -20.86
N ASN A 88 -13.90 -7.65 -21.08
CA ASN A 88 -14.94 -6.67 -20.82
C ASN A 88 -15.65 -7.01 -19.51
N ALA A 89 -15.98 -6.00 -18.72
CA ALA A 89 -16.85 -6.18 -17.57
C ALA A 89 -18.29 -6.47 -18.03
N PRO A 90 -19.15 -7.05 -17.17
CA PRO A 90 -20.55 -7.35 -17.50
C PRO A 90 -21.38 -6.09 -17.81
N VAL A 91 -20.96 -4.94 -17.27
CA VAL A 91 -21.57 -3.63 -17.50
C VAL A 91 -20.52 -2.66 -18.04
N SER A 92 -20.90 -1.89 -19.06
CA SER A 92 -20.01 -0.93 -19.75
C SER A 92 -20.23 0.53 -19.32
N THR A 93 -20.91 0.74 -18.19
CA THR A 93 -21.26 2.06 -17.64
C THR A 93 -20.68 2.26 -16.23
N VAL A 94 -19.54 1.62 -15.96
CA VAL A 94 -18.83 1.74 -14.69
C VAL A 94 -18.27 3.16 -14.60
N GLN A 95 -18.64 3.89 -13.55
CA GLN A 95 -18.24 5.30 -13.41
C GLN A 95 -16.85 5.46 -12.77
N ALA A 96 -16.55 4.64 -11.76
CA ALA A 96 -15.30 4.69 -11.02
C ALA A 96 -14.51 3.40 -11.22
N THR A 97 -13.19 3.54 -11.37
CA THR A 97 -12.26 2.43 -11.48
C THR A 97 -12.12 1.74 -10.14
N GLU A 98 -12.29 0.43 -10.13
CA GLU A 98 -12.27 -0.38 -8.92
C GLU A 98 -11.20 -1.47 -9.05
N VAL A 99 -10.54 -1.79 -7.94
CA VAL A 99 -9.54 -2.86 -7.88
C VAL A 99 -10.04 -3.94 -6.94
N PHE A 100 -10.28 -5.12 -7.48
CA PHE A 100 -10.69 -6.28 -6.73
C PHE A 100 -9.52 -7.22 -6.46
N TYR A 101 -9.59 -7.99 -5.37
CA TYR A 101 -8.54 -8.94 -5.01
C TYR A 101 -9.07 -10.28 -4.55
N ALA A 102 -8.36 -11.35 -4.92
CA ALA A 102 -8.56 -12.67 -4.35
C ALA A 102 -8.14 -12.71 -2.88
N GLU A 103 -8.64 -13.69 -2.12
CA GLU A 103 -8.32 -13.83 -0.70
C GLU A 103 -6.79 -13.83 -0.45
N GLY A 104 -6.35 -13.07 0.56
CA GLY A 104 -4.92 -12.91 0.87
C GLY A 104 -4.14 -11.95 -0.05
N LYS A 105 -4.71 -11.46 -1.14
CA LYS A 105 -4.02 -10.62 -2.15
C LYS A 105 -4.22 -9.12 -2.01
N LYS A 106 -4.84 -8.66 -0.91
CA LYS A 106 -5.12 -7.23 -0.63
C LYS A 106 -3.90 -6.31 -0.77
N ARG A 107 -2.71 -6.77 -0.34
CA ARG A 107 -1.48 -5.96 -0.41
C ARG A 107 -1.06 -5.69 -1.86
N GLY A 108 -1.09 -6.72 -2.71
CA GLY A 108 -0.82 -6.58 -4.15
C GLY A 108 -1.84 -5.66 -4.82
N ALA A 109 -3.13 -5.83 -4.50
CA ALA A 109 -4.19 -4.95 -5.02
C ALA A 109 -4.03 -3.49 -4.61
N THR A 110 -3.58 -3.23 -3.38
CA THR A 110 -3.28 -1.86 -2.92
C THR A 110 -2.08 -1.27 -3.65
N ALA A 111 -1.09 -2.09 -4.00
CA ALA A 111 0.05 -1.67 -4.82
C ALA A 111 -0.38 -1.35 -6.26
N VAL A 112 -1.21 -2.19 -6.87
CA VAL A 112 -1.82 -1.95 -8.19
C VAL A 112 -2.66 -0.68 -8.18
N ALA A 113 -3.50 -0.49 -7.16
CA ALA A 113 -4.32 0.72 -7.02
C ALA A 113 -3.46 1.99 -6.94
N ARG A 114 -2.36 1.96 -6.18
CA ARG A 114 -1.40 3.06 -6.10
C ARG A 114 -0.76 3.35 -7.45
N GLU A 115 -0.34 2.32 -8.18
CA GLU A 115 0.24 2.45 -9.52
C GLU A 115 -0.73 3.16 -10.48
N LEU A 116 -2.02 2.82 -10.39
CA LEU A 116 -3.06 3.38 -11.26
C LEU A 116 -3.71 4.68 -10.73
N GLY A 117 -3.23 5.22 -9.59
CA GLY A 117 -3.84 6.38 -8.94
C GLY A 117 -5.30 6.17 -8.51
N VAL A 118 -5.67 4.93 -8.20
CA VAL A 118 -6.98 4.54 -7.66
C VAL A 118 -6.96 4.67 -6.14
N LYS A 119 -8.06 5.18 -5.56
CA LYS A 119 -8.14 5.40 -4.12
C LYS A 119 -8.22 4.05 -3.40
N SER A 120 -7.62 3.97 -2.22
CA SER A 120 -7.70 2.74 -1.39
C SER A 120 -9.12 2.36 -0.97
N THR A 121 -10.07 3.31 -1.01
CA THR A 121 -11.50 3.04 -0.78
C THR A 121 -12.15 2.23 -1.89
N ASP A 122 -11.55 2.24 -3.09
CA ASP A 122 -12.05 1.53 -4.27
C ASP A 122 -11.34 0.17 -4.44
N VAL A 123 -10.60 -0.25 -3.41
CA VAL A 123 -9.94 -1.55 -3.31
C VAL A 123 -10.79 -2.48 -2.43
N LYS A 124 -11.35 -3.54 -3.02
CA LYS A 124 -12.30 -4.44 -2.35
C LYS A 124 -12.00 -5.90 -2.63
N GLN A 125 -12.43 -6.79 -1.74
CA GLN A 125 -12.28 -8.22 -1.99
C GLN A 125 -13.22 -8.63 -3.13
N ALA A 126 -12.74 -9.47 -4.04
CA ALA A 126 -13.56 -10.04 -5.11
C ALA A 126 -14.58 -11.02 -4.50
N ASP A 127 -15.82 -10.96 -4.97
CA ASP A 127 -16.77 -12.05 -4.77
C ASP A 127 -16.59 -13.13 -5.85
N ALA A 128 -17.31 -14.24 -5.71
CA ALA A 128 -17.21 -15.37 -6.64
C ALA A 128 -17.53 -15.00 -8.09
N ASN A 129 -18.43 -14.03 -8.33
CA ASN A 129 -18.77 -13.62 -9.69
C ASN A 129 -17.61 -12.84 -10.32
N VAL A 130 -17.01 -11.92 -9.57
CA VAL A 130 -15.88 -11.12 -10.05
C VAL A 130 -14.66 -12.01 -10.32
N THR A 131 -14.35 -12.97 -9.42
CA THR A 131 -13.26 -13.92 -9.61
C THR A 131 -13.44 -14.78 -10.86
N ALA A 132 -14.68 -15.21 -11.16
CA ALA A 132 -14.98 -16.03 -12.33
C ALA A 132 -14.73 -15.28 -13.66
N LEU A 133 -14.88 -13.96 -13.69
CA LEU A 133 -14.65 -13.13 -14.88
C LEU A 133 -13.17 -12.99 -15.25
N ALA A 134 -12.28 -13.18 -14.27
CA ALA A 134 -10.86 -12.88 -14.37
C ALA A 134 -9.97 -14.13 -14.29
N GLN A 135 -10.53 -15.30 -14.56
CA GLN A 135 -9.80 -16.58 -14.61
C GLN A 135 -9.02 -16.90 -13.33
N GLY A 136 -9.48 -16.40 -12.18
CA GLY A 136 -8.81 -16.63 -10.90
C GLY A 136 -7.56 -15.79 -10.66
N ALA A 137 -7.36 -14.68 -11.38
CA ALA A 137 -6.26 -13.75 -11.14
C ALA A 137 -6.24 -13.23 -9.69
N ASP A 138 -5.03 -12.89 -9.20
CA ASP A 138 -4.84 -12.36 -7.84
C ASP A 138 -5.53 -11.00 -7.65
N VAL A 139 -5.46 -10.17 -8.69
CA VAL A 139 -5.99 -8.81 -8.72
C VAL A 139 -6.76 -8.61 -10.01
N ILE A 140 -7.90 -7.92 -9.92
CA ILE A 140 -8.80 -7.65 -11.04
C ILE A 140 -9.04 -6.16 -11.06
N VAL A 141 -8.66 -5.50 -12.15
CA VAL A 141 -8.86 -4.05 -12.31
C VAL A 141 -10.05 -3.83 -13.23
N GLN A 142 -11.12 -3.25 -12.72
CA GLN A 142 -12.28 -2.87 -13.52
C GLN A 142 -12.20 -1.38 -13.84
N ILE A 143 -11.88 -1.04 -15.09
CA ILE A 143 -11.70 0.34 -15.51
C ILE A 143 -13.05 1.03 -15.66
N GLY A 144 -13.19 2.19 -15.01
CA GLY A 144 -14.36 3.05 -15.09
C GLY A 144 -14.12 4.30 -15.94
N ALA A 145 -15.19 5.05 -16.17
CA ALA A 145 -15.19 6.28 -16.95
C ALA A 145 -14.21 7.34 -16.41
N ASP A 146 -13.94 7.34 -15.10
CA ASP A 146 -12.98 8.25 -14.44
C ASP A 146 -11.52 8.08 -14.90
N LYS A 147 -11.18 6.94 -15.53
CA LYS A 147 -9.85 6.66 -16.08
C LYS A 147 -9.85 6.50 -17.59
N ALA A 148 -11.02 6.56 -18.22
CA ALA A 148 -11.19 6.36 -19.66
C ALA A 148 -11.11 7.66 -20.47
N THR A 149 -10.58 8.75 -19.92
CA THR A 149 -10.38 9.98 -20.70
C THR A 149 -9.13 9.89 -21.58
N PRO A 150 -9.17 10.38 -22.83
CA PRO A 150 -8.00 10.49 -23.72
C PRO A 150 -6.89 11.39 -23.18
#